data_AF-A0A7J6A688-F1
#
_entry.id   AF-A0A7J6A688-F1
#
_cell.length_a   1.000
_cell.length_b   1.000
_cell.length_c   1.000
_cell.angle_alpha   90.00
_cell.angle_beta   90.00
_cell.angle_gamma   90.00
#
_symmetry.space_group_name_H-M   'P 1'
#
loop_
_entity.id
_entity.type
_entity.pdbx_description
1 polymer ?
#
loop_
_entity_poly.entity_id
_entity_poly.type
_entity_poly.pdbx_seq_one_letter_code
_entity_poly.pdbx_strand_id
1 'polypeptide(L)'
;MENSTLTPGLLQGEPPKTTLFRKEISGITYRIPALIYIDDSQTFLAFAEKRTSPCDHDATLLVMRRGARQNGSIQWSPVQELSTACLPGYRSMNPCPVYEKESKTLFLFFSCVLGKTTEHYQIFTVTIVGPHGALEKE
;
A
#
# COMPACT_ATOMS: atom_id res chain seq x y z
N MET A 1 4.69 30.22 -48.43
CA MET A 1 5.87 29.32 -48.30
C MET A 1 6.78 29.97 -47.27
N GLU A 2 6.38 29.93 -45.99
CA GLU A 2 6.84 28.95 -44.99
C GLU A 2 8.36 28.93 -44.81
N ASN A 3 8.82 29.38 -43.64
CA ASN A 3 9.38 28.41 -42.69
C ASN A 3 9.45 28.95 -41.25
N SER A 4 8.56 28.38 -40.43
CA SER A 4 8.81 27.87 -39.08
C SER A 4 9.54 28.77 -38.09
N THR A 5 8.80 29.63 -37.40
CA THR A 5 9.06 29.91 -35.99
C THR A 5 8.85 28.63 -35.19
N LEU A 6 9.95 28.01 -34.77
CA LEU A 6 9.95 26.94 -33.79
C LEU A 6 9.24 27.44 -32.53
N THR A 7 8.07 26.90 -32.23
CA THR A 7 7.51 26.95 -30.89
C THR A 7 8.53 26.31 -29.94
N PRO A 8 9.02 27.00 -28.89
CA PRO A 8 9.73 26.31 -27.84
C PRO A 8 8.70 25.37 -27.23
N GLY A 9 8.85 24.07 -27.51
CA GLY A 9 8.13 23.05 -26.78
C GLY A 9 8.32 23.35 -25.30
N LEU A 10 7.22 23.61 -24.59
CA LEU A 10 7.24 23.67 -23.14
C LEU A 10 7.92 22.39 -22.69
N LEU A 11 9.12 22.53 -22.13
CA LEU A 11 9.66 21.54 -21.22
C LEU A 11 8.65 21.49 -20.08
N GLN A 12 7.62 20.64 -20.19
CA GLN A 12 6.74 20.34 -19.07
C GLN A 12 7.65 19.75 -18.00
N GLY A 13 8.02 20.58 -17.03
CA GLY A 13 8.82 20.17 -15.90
C GLY A 13 8.18 18.95 -15.24
N GLU A 14 9.01 18.08 -14.69
CA GLU A 14 8.53 16.89 -14.01
C GLU A 14 7.48 17.28 -12.96
N PRO A 15 6.33 16.59 -12.89
CA PRO A 15 5.30 16.92 -11.91
C PRO A 15 5.89 16.87 -10.49
N PRO A 16 5.47 17.77 -9.58
CA PRO A 16 5.98 17.79 -8.21
C PRO A 16 5.87 16.42 -7.53
N LYS A 17 6.98 15.95 -6.95
CA LYS A 17 7.03 14.69 -6.20
C LYS A 17 6.80 14.95 -4.71
N THR A 18 6.05 14.06 -4.06
CA THR A 18 5.82 14.11 -2.61
C THR A 18 6.16 12.77 -1.98
N THR A 19 7.01 12.77 -0.95
CA THR A 19 7.29 11.58 -0.15
C THR A 19 6.11 11.29 0.77
N LEU A 20 5.41 10.17 0.58
CA LEU A 20 4.27 9.79 1.41
C LEU A 20 4.66 9.05 2.68
N PHE A 21 5.66 8.18 2.57
CA PHE A 21 6.20 7.41 3.68
C PHE A 21 7.72 7.59 3.71
N ARG A 22 8.27 7.94 4.87
CA ARG A 22 9.69 8.24 5.06
C ARG A 22 10.24 7.33 6.14
N LYS A 23 11.43 6.78 5.91
CA LYS A 23 12.17 6.05 6.95
C LYS A 23 12.35 6.93 8.19
N GLU A 24 11.99 6.40 9.34
CA GLU A 24 12.10 7.09 10.62
C GLU A 24 13.49 6.96 11.22
N ILE A 25 13.85 7.89 12.11
CA ILE A 25 15.11 7.85 12.87
C ILE A 25 15.19 6.60 13.74
N SER A 26 14.04 6.11 14.21
CA SER A 26 13.88 4.86 14.99
C SER A 26 14.29 3.60 14.21
N GLY A 27 14.50 3.70 12.90
CA GLY A 27 14.77 2.56 12.01
C GLY A 27 13.53 1.99 11.32
N ILE A 28 12.32 2.43 11.73
CA ILE A 28 11.07 2.06 11.05
C ILE A 28 11.16 2.45 9.58
N THR A 29 10.79 1.51 8.72
CA THR A 29 10.79 1.69 7.27
C THR A 29 9.45 1.25 6.68
N TYR A 30 9.17 1.76 5.49
CA TYR A 30 7.92 1.54 4.78
C TYR A 30 8.22 0.94 3.42
N ARG A 31 7.65 -0.24 3.13
CA ARG A 31 7.90 -0.98 1.88
C ARG A 31 6.61 -1.55 1.30
N ILE A 32 6.72 -2.07 0.08
CA ILE A 32 5.63 -2.68 -0.69
C ILE A 32 4.44 -1.70 -0.83
N PRO A 33 4.61 -0.63 -1.62
CA PRO A 33 3.57 0.38 -1.77
C PRO A 33 2.40 -0.16 -2.58
N ALA A 34 1.19 0.25 -2.21
CA ALA A 34 0.01 0.11 -3.05
C ALA A 34 -0.77 1.42 -3.08
N LEU A 35 -1.32 1.78 -4.24
CA LEU A 35 -2.01 3.05 -4.43
C LEU A 35 -3.29 2.81 -5.22
N ILE A 36 -4.39 3.37 -4.75
CA ILE A 36 -5.66 3.38 -5.46
C ILE A 36 -6.25 4.78 -5.48
N TYR A 37 -6.86 5.14 -6.60
CA TYR A 37 -7.68 6.33 -6.72
C TYR A 37 -9.14 5.92 -6.82
N ILE A 38 -9.98 6.54 -6.00
CA ILE A 38 -11.43 6.33 -5.96
C ILE A 38 -12.09 7.59 -6.50
N ASP A 39 -12.64 7.50 -7.70
CA ASP A 39 -13.24 8.63 -8.43
C ASP A 39 -14.50 9.14 -7.73
N ASP A 40 -15.38 8.25 -7.25
CA ASP A 40 -16.60 8.59 -6.51
C ASP A 40 -16.37 9.57 -5.36
N SER A 41 -15.21 9.46 -4.69
CA SER A 41 -14.83 10.33 -3.57
C SER A 41 -13.65 11.24 -3.89
N GLN A 42 -13.19 11.29 -5.15
CA GLN A 42 -12.02 12.05 -5.61
C GLN A 42 -10.81 11.91 -4.67
N THR A 43 -10.53 10.67 -4.24
CA THR A 43 -9.60 10.39 -3.14
C THR A 43 -8.54 9.37 -3.55
N PHE A 44 -7.29 9.64 -3.20
CA PHE A 44 -6.20 8.67 -3.21
C PHE A 44 -6.09 7.96 -1.87
N LEU A 45 -5.85 6.65 -1.90
CA LEU A 45 -5.47 5.86 -0.73
C LEU A 45 -4.13 5.20 -1.03
N ALA A 46 -3.10 5.63 -0.31
CA ALA A 46 -1.76 5.05 -0.40
C ALA A 46 -1.55 4.13 0.80
N PHE A 47 -1.14 2.90 0.55
CA PHE A 47 -0.85 1.86 1.54
C PHE A 47 0.63 1.49 1.49
N ALA A 48 1.16 1.03 2.62
CA ALA A 48 2.48 0.43 2.72
C ALA A 48 2.55 -0.54 3.90
N GLU A 49 3.51 -1.46 3.86
CA GLU A 49 3.92 -2.20 5.05
C GLU A 49 4.74 -1.30 5.97
N LYS A 50 4.43 -1.29 7.26
CA LYS A 50 5.31 -0.77 8.30
C LYS A 50 6.22 -1.88 8.78
N ARG A 51 7.52 -1.61 8.84
CA ARG A 51 8.54 -2.59 9.24
C ARG A 51 9.49 -2.02 10.28
N THR A 52 9.97 -2.85 11.20
CA THR A 52 10.97 -2.45 12.22
C THR A 52 12.38 -2.40 11.64
N SER A 53 12.62 -3.02 10.49
CA SER A 53 13.87 -2.96 9.72
C SER A 53 13.58 -3.14 8.22
N PRO A 54 14.58 -2.97 7.31
CA PRO A 54 14.42 -3.26 5.88
C PRO A 54 14.07 -4.72 5.53
N CYS A 55 14.32 -5.67 6.42
CA CYS A 55 14.09 -7.10 6.20
C CYS A 55 12.59 -7.43 6.04
N ASP A 56 12.26 -8.43 5.21
CA ASP A 56 10.87 -8.79 4.91
C ASP A 56 10.15 -9.40 6.13
N HIS A 57 10.83 -10.25 6.90
CA HIS A 57 10.28 -10.81 8.15
C HIS A 57 10.06 -9.76 9.25
N ASP A 58 10.53 -8.51 9.05
CA ASP A 58 10.37 -7.40 10.00
C ASP A 58 9.17 -6.51 9.72
N ALA A 59 8.32 -6.89 8.76
CA ALA A 59 6.98 -6.34 8.67
C ALA A 59 6.16 -6.60 9.95
N THR A 60 5.29 -5.64 10.26
CA THR A 60 4.39 -5.71 11.41
C THR A 60 2.93 -5.61 10.96
N LEU A 61 2.55 -4.44 10.45
CA LEU A 61 1.19 -4.11 10.04
C LEU A 61 1.18 -3.24 8.78
N LEU A 62 -0.02 -3.05 8.22
CA LEU A 62 -0.23 -2.13 7.11
C LEU A 62 -0.55 -0.72 7.62
N VAL A 63 -0.04 0.28 6.93
CA VAL A 63 -0.37 1.68 7.14
C VAL A 63 -1.00 2.27 5.89
N MET A 64 -1.77 3.36 6.07
CA MET A 64 -2.31 4.12 4.96
C MET A 64 -2.20 5.64 5.15
N ARG A 65 -2.26 6.37 4.04
CA ARG A 65 -2.51 7.82 3.97
C ARG A 65 -3.63 8.09 2.96
N ARG A 66 -4.49 9.05 3.29
CA ARG A 66 -5.56 9.54 2.41
C ARG A 66 -5.11 10.84 1.74
N GLY A 67 -5.19 10.91 0.42
CA GLY A 67 -4.93 12.11 -0.36
C GLY A 67 -6.22 12.67 -0.94
N ALA A 68 -6.57 13.91 -0.61
CA ALA A 68 -7.71 14.60 -1.20
C ALA A 68 -7.22 15.78 -2.05
N ARG A 69 -7.88 16.03 -3.19
CA ARG A 69 -7.53 17.18 -4.03
C ARG A 69 -8.06 18.46 -3.38
N GLN A 70 -7.16 19.42 -3.11
CA GLN A 70 -7.49 20.75 -2.61
C GLN A 70 -6.62 21.78 -3.33
N ASN A 71 -7.26 22.81 -3.89
CA ASN A 71 -6.60 23.94 -4.56
C ASN A 71 -5.55 23.54 -5.61
N GLY A 72 -5.87 22.54 -6.45
CA GLY A 72 -4.96 22.06 -7.49
C GLY A 72 -3.80 21.17 -7.02
N SER A 73 -3.73 20.86 -5.72
CA SER A 73 -2.72 19.98 -5.12
C SER A 73 -3.37 18.81 -4.37
N ILE A 74 -2.61 17.75 -4.07
CA ILE A 74 -3.08 16.65 -3.22
C ILE A 74 -2.62 16.90 -1.78
N GLN A 75 -3.58 17.02 -0.87
CA GLN A 75 -3.33 17.14 0.56
C GLN A 75 -3.43 15.76 1.20
N TRP A 76 -2.33 15.31 1.80
CA TRP A 76 -2.22 13.99 2.40
C TRP A 76 -2.43 14.02 3.90
N SER A 77 -3.36 13.21 4.40
CA SER A 77 -3.57 13.00 5.84
C SER A 77 -2.29 12.49 6.53
N PRO A 78 -2.20 12.57 7.87
CA PRO A 78 -1.23 11.80 8.63
C PRO A 78 -1.32 10.30 8.32
N VAL A 79 -0.24 9.58 8.66
CA VAL A 79 -0.19 8.11 8.58
C VAL A 79 -1.20 7.51 9.57
N GLN A 80 -1.95 6.52 9.10
CA GLN A 80 -2.89 5.74 9.91
C GLN A 80 -2.48 4.27 9.89
N GLU A 81 -2.42 3.64 11.06
CA GLU A 81 -2.22 2.18 11.17
C GLU A 81 -3.55 1.45 10.96
N LEU A 82 -3.52 0.37 10.18
CA LEU A 82 -4.68 -0.50 9.94
C LEU A 82 -4.71 -1.64 10.94
N SER A 83 -4.95 -1.31 12.21
CA SER A 83 -4.93 -2.28 13.32
C SER A 83 -5.98 -3.40 13.19
N THR A 84 -7.04 -3.21 12.41
CA THR A 84 -8.04 -4.24 12.12
C THR A 84 -7.62 -5.18 11.00
N ALA A 85 -6.65 -4.81 10.18
CA ALA A 85 -6.09 -5.63 9.11
C ALA A 85 -4.92 -6.48 9.64
N CYS A 86 -5.16 -7.23 10.72
CA CYS A 86 -4.17 -8.12 11.33
C CYS A 86 -4.80 -9.38 11.92
N LEU A 87 -4.00 -10.44 12.04
CA LEU A 87 -4.35 -11.65 12.78
C LEU A 87 -3.38 -11.78 13.97
N PRO A 88 -3.85 -12.14 15.18
CA PRO A 88 -2.97 -12.30 16.34
C PRO A 88 -1.83 -13.29 16.06
N GLY A 89 -0.58 -12.86 16.29
CA GLY A 89 0.61 -13.67 16.02
C GLY A 89 1.11 -13.66 14.57
N TYR A 90 0.43 -12.96 13.66
CA TYR A 90 0.83 -12.81 12.26
C TYR A 90 1.23 -11.37 11.96
N ARG A 91 2.12 -11.21 10.97
CA ARG A 91 2.41 -9.92 10.33
C ARG A 91 1.59 -9.79 9.05
N SER A 92 1.10 -8.58 8.80
CA SER A 92 0.35 -8.25 7.59
C SER A 92 1.27 -7.65 6.53
N MET A 93 1.25 -8.23 5.34
CA MET A 93 2.18 -7.91 4.24
C MET A 93 1.46 -7.86 2.90
N ASN A 94 2.07 -7.25 1.90
CA ASN A 94 1.63 -7.21 0.51
C ASN A 94 0.22 -6.60 0.33
N PRO A 95 0.02 -5.31 0.65
CA PRO A 95 -1.29 -4.66 0.51
C PRO A 95 -1.73 -4.63 -0.96
N CYS A 96 -2.97 -5.03 -1.22
CA CYS A 96 -3.59 -5.03 -2.55
C CYS A 96 -5.02 -4.46 -2.45
N PRO A 97 -5.17 -3.12 -2.59
CA PRO A 97 -6.47 -2.48 -2.57
C PRO A 97 -7.22 -2.70 -3.89
N VAL A 98 -8.51 -3.03 -3.80
CA VAL A 98 -9.43 -3.18 -4.94
C VAL A 98 -10.70 -2.42 -4.63
N TYR A 99 -11.07 -1.48 -5.51
CA TYR A 99 -12.32 -0.74 -5.39
C TYR A 99 -13.37 -1.33 -6.34
N GLU A 100 -14.43 -1.85 -5.76
CA GLU A 100 -15.60 -2.35 -6.49
C GLU A 100 -16.61 -1.19 -6.60
N LYS A 101 -16.94 -0.81 -7.84
CA LYS A 101 -17.63 0.44 -8.14
C LYS A 101 -19.13 0.40 -7.87
N GLU A 102 -19.78 -0.75 -8.03
CA GLU A 102 -21.24 -0.85 -7.94
C GLU A 102 -21.72 -0.78 -6.48
N SER A 103 -21.10 -1.57 -5.61
CA SER A 103 -21.34 -1.54 -4.16
C SER A 103 -20.60 -0.39 -3.46
N LYS A 104 -19.69 0.29 -4.15
CA LYS A 104 -18.80 1.32 -3.61
C LYS A 104 -17.93 0.83 -2.46
N THR A 105 -17.54 -0.44 -2.53
CA THR A 105 -16.77 -1.10 -1.48
C THR A 105 -15.28 -1.12 -1.82
N LEU A 106 -14.48 -0.70 -0.85
CA LEU A 106 -13.03 -0.90 -0.89
C LEU A 106 -12.67 -2.19 -0.18
N PHE A 107 -12.11 -3.14 -0.93
CA PHE A 107 -11.48 -4.33 -0.38
C PHE A 107 -9.98 -4.10 -0.25
N LEU A 108 -9.40 -4.56 0.84
CA LEU A 108 -7.95 -4.60 1.01
C LEU A 108 -7.55 -6.06 1.22
N PHE A 109 -6.95 -6.66 0.21
CA PHE A 109 -6.33 -7.97 0.31
C PHE A 109 -4.90 -7.83 0.80
N PHE A 110 -4.43 -8.80 1.59
CA PHE A 110 -3.07 -8.84 2.12
C PHE A 110 -2.74 -10.25 2.59
N SER A 111 -1.45 -10.57 2.62
CA SER A 111 -0.94 -11.83 3.17
C SER A 111 -0.72 -11.71 4.69
N CYS A 112 -1.03 -12.78 5.42
CA CYS A 112 -0.71 -12.92 6.85
C CYS A 112 0.36 -13.99 7.03
N VAL A 113 1.50 -13.62 7.61
CA VAL A 113 2.62 -14.55 7.82
C VAL A 113 2.92 -14.71 9.31
N LEU A 114 3.06 -15.95 9.78
CA LEU A 114 3.22 -16.29 11.18
C LEU A 114 4.54 -15.73 11.72
N GLY A 115 4.45 -14.88 12.75
CA GLY A 115 5.59 -14.32 13.47
C GLY A 115 6.69 -13.80 12.53
N LYS A 116 7.88 -14.42 12.65
CA LYS A 116 9.08 -14.11 11.86
C LYS A 116 9.44 -15.19 10.82
N THR A 117 8.58 -16.19 10.64
CA THR A 117 8.75 -17.25 9.66
C THR A 117 8.78 -16.67 8.24
N THR A 118 9.63 -17.17 7.35
CA THR A 118 9.65 -16.71 5.96
C THR A 118 8.38 -17.12 5.22
N GLU A 119 7.93 -16.33 4.24
CA GLU A 119 6.77 -16.67 3.41
C GLU A 119 6.92 -18.06 2.78
N HIS A 120 8.12 -18.32 2.23
CA HIS A 120 8.45 -19.60 1.63
C HIS A 120 8.29 -20.75 2.64
N TYR A 121 8.88 -20.65 3.84
CA TYR A 121 8.74 -21.71 4.83
C TYR A 121 7.27 -21.93 5.21
N GLN A 122 6.49 -20.87 5.40
CA GLN A 122 5.06 -21.00 5.71
C GLN A 122 4.30 -21.73 4.60
N ILE A 123 4.52 -21.37 3.33
CA ILE A 123 3.88 -22.03 2.18
C ILE A 123 4.20 -23.53 2.16
N PHE A 124 5.44 -23.91 2.44
CA PHE A 124 5.89 -25.30 2.36
C PHE A 124 5.52 -26.16 3.58
N THR A 125 5.23 -25.56 4.73
CA THR A 125 5.09 -26.30 6.00
C THR A 125 3.74 -26.13 6.70
N VAL A 126 3.02 -25.04 6.42
CA VAL A 126 1.72 -24.78 7.02
C VAL A 126 0.64 -25.24 6.05
N THR A 127 -0.14 -26.24 6.44
CA THR A 127 -1.36 -26.55 5.69
C THR A 127 -2.30 -25.36 5.82
N ILE A 128 -2.89 -24.88 4.72
CA ILE A 128 -3.89 -23.81 4.77
C ILE A 128 -5.01 -24.29 5.67
N VAL A 129 -5.12 -23.66 6.83
CA VAL A 129 -6.21 -23.89 7.76
C VAL A 129 -7.18 -22.75 7.55
N GLY A 130 -8.32 -23.03 6.92
CA GLY A 130 -9.39 -22.05 6.72
C GLY A 130 -9.89 -21.48 8.06
N PRO A 131 -10.72 -20.42 8.03
CA PRO A 131 -11.22 -19.72 9.23
C PRO A 131 -11.96 -20.62 10.24
N HIS A 132 -12.21 -21.89 9.91
CA HIS A 132 -12.82 -22.91 10.75
C HIS A 132 -11.94 -24.14 11.05
N GLY A 133 -10.62 -24.09 10.84
CA GLY A 133 -9.79 -25.29 11.12
C GLY A 133 -9.72 -26.29 9.95
N ALA A 134 -10.37 -26.02 8.81
CA ALA A 134 -10.45 -26.95 7.70
C ALA A 134 -9.20 -26.88 6.81
N LEU A 135 -8.61 -28.04 6.52
CA LEU A 135 -7.50 -28.21 5.58
C LEU A 135 -8.03 -27.94 4.16
N GLU A 136 -7.60 -26.85 3.53
CA GLU A 136 -7.76 -26.68 2.09
C GLU A 136 -6.42 -27.01 1.43
N LYS A 137 -6.40 -28.11 0.68
CA LYS A 137 -5.34 -28.41 -0.29
C LYS A 137 -5.82 -27.91 -1.65
N GLU A 138 -5.01 -27.10 -2.31
CA GLU A 138 -5.04 -27.01 -3.77
C GLU A 138 -4.51 -28.30 -4.40
#